data_AF-A0A7W1AKQ1-F1
#
_entry.id   AF-A0A7W1AKQ1-F1
#
_cell.length_a   1.000
_cell.length_b   1.000
_cell.length_c   1.000
_cell.angle_alpha   90.00
_cell.angle_beta   90.00
_cell.angle_gamma   90.00
#
_symmetry.space_group_name_H-M   'P 1'
#
loop_
_entity.id
_entity.type
_entity.pdbx_description
1 polymer ?
#
loop_
_entity_poly.entity_id
_entity_poly.type
_entity_poly.pdbx_seq_one_letter_code
_entity_poly.pdbx_strand_id
1 'polypeptide(L)'
;MNLSIKNAPDDIVEVLKSRAVRHHRSLQGELMAIIEAAAREPEPVRLDAREVLARVRIRGTAGNDESGAIVRAARDGQMHDRRRR
;
A
#
# COMPACT_ATOMS: atom_id res chain seq x y z
N MET A 1 -21.54 -5.24 -23.89
CA MET A 1 -21.82 -6.20 -22.80
C MET A 1 -22.28 -5.40 -21.59
N ASN A 2 -23.34 -5.83 -20.90
CA ASN A 2 -23.91 -5.12 -19.74
C ASN A 2 -23.92 -6.03 -18.51
N LEU A 3 -23.51 -5.50 -17.36
CA LEU A 3 -23.59 -6.17 -16.07
C LEU A 3 -24.65 -5.43 -15.24
N SER A 4 -25.61 -6.17 -14.68
CA SER A 4 -26.64 -5.61 -13.81
C SER A 4 -26.62 -6.35 -12.48
N ILE A 5 -26.56 -5.59 -11.39
CA ILE A 5 -26.65 -6.10 -10.03
C ILE A 5 -28.09 -5.88 -9.55
N LYS A 6 -28.78 -6.96 -9.21
CA LYS A 6 -30.14 -6.91 -8.65
C LYS A 6 -30.08 -6.92 -7.12
N ASN A 7 -31.04 -6.25 -6.48
CA ASN A 7 -31.18 -6.21 -5.01
C ASN A 7 -29.94 -5.65 -4.30
N ALA A 8 -29.31 -4.62 -4.87
CA ALA A 8 -28.25 -3.90 -4.18
C ALA A 8 -28.83 -3.18 -2.95
N PRO A 9 -28.28 -3.37 -1.74
CA PRO A 9 -28.70 -2.63 -0.55
C PRO A 9 -28.52 -1.12 -0.76
N ASP A 10 -29.52 -0.33 -0.36
CA ASP A 10 -29.55 1.12 -0.60
C ASP A 10 -28.37 1.84 0.07
N ASP A 11 -27.97 1.40 1.26
CA ASP A 11 -26.83 1.92 1.99
C ASP A 11 -25.52 1.78 1.21
N ILE A 12 -25.31 0.62 0.57
CA ILE A 12 -24.15 0.37 -0.29
C ILE A 12 -24.19 1.26 -1.52
N VAL A 13 -25.37 1.44 -2.13
CA VAL A 13 -25.53 2.31 -3.30
C VAL A 13 -25.19 3.76 -2.97
N GLU A 14 -25.60 4.26 -1.80
CA GLU A 14 -25.30 5.63 -1.36
C GLU A 14 -23.80 5.83 -1.07
N VAL A 15 -23.13 4.84 -0.49
CA VAL A 15 -21.67 4.87 -0.32
C VAL A 15 -20.97 4.92 -1.68
N LEU A 16 -21.40 4.12 -2.65
CA LEU A 16 -20.83 4.11 -4.00
C LEU A 16 -21.06 5.44 -4.74
N LYS A 17 -22.25 6.04 -4.63
CA LYS A 17 -22.53 7.37 -5.19
C LYS A 17 -21.62 8.43 -4.58
N SER A 18 -21.49 8.45 -3.26
CA SER A 18 -20.62 9.39 -2.54
C SER A 18 -19.16 9.25 -2.99
N ARG A 19 -18.71 8.01 -3.15
CA ARG A 19 -17.37 7.68 -3.64
C ARG A 19 -17.17 8.14 -5.10
N ALA A 20 -18.15 7.91 -5.98
CA ALA A 20 -18.10 8.37 -7.36
C ALA A 20 -17.98 9.91 -7.48
N VAL A 21 -18.73 10.66 -6.66
CA VAL A 21 -18.64 12.13 -6.58
C VAL A 21 -17.22 12.56 -6.16
N ARG A 22 -16.65 11.93 -5.13
CA ARG A 22 -15.28 12.22 -4.66
C ARG A 22 -14.22 11.96 -5.73
N HIS A 23 -14.41 10.93 -6.56
CA HIS A 23 -13.50 10.59 -7.66
C HIS A 23 -13.84 11.30 -8.98
N HIS A 24 -14.84 12.19 -8.99
CA HIS A 24 -15.31 12.91 -10.18
C HIS A 24 -15.70 11.96 -11.34
N ARG A 25 -16.36 10.84 -11.02
CA ARG A 25 -16.82 9.85 -11.99
C ARG A 25 -18.32 9.65 -11.91
N SER A 26 -18.90 9.11 -12.98
CA SER A 26 -20.26 8.55 -12.92
C SER A 26 -20.28 7.31 -12.03
N LEU A 27 -21.46 6.95 -11.50
CA LEU A 27 -21.61 5.73 -10.69
C LEU A 27 -21.16 4.47 -11.45
N GLN A 28 -21.52 4.37 -12.74
CA GLN A 28 -21.08 3.27 -13.59
C GLN A 28 -19.56 3.27 -13.80
N GLY A 29 -18.94 4.44 -13.96
CA GLY A 29 -17.49 4.58 -14.09
C GLY A 29 -16.75 4.18 -12.81
N GLU A 30 -17.29 4.53 -11.64
CA GLU A 30 -16.71 4.10 -10.35
C GLU A 30 -16.84 2.59 -10.14
N LEU A 31 -17.99 2.01 -10.50
CA LEU A 31 -18.18 0.56 -10.50
C LEU A 31 -17.18 -0.15 -11.41
N MET A 32 -16.95 0.37 -12.62
CA MET A 32 -15.96 -0.19 -13.53
C MET A 32 -14.56 -0.12 -12.94
N ALA A 33 -14.17 1.01 -12.35
CA ALA A 33 -12.86 1.17 -11.71
C ALA A 33 -12.64 0.16 -10.56
N ILE A 34 -13.67 -0.10 -9.75
CA ILE A 34 -13.60 -1.09 -8.66
C ILE A 34 -13.46 -2.50 -9.23
N ILE A 35 -14.26 -2.85 -10.24
CA ILE A 35 -14.22 -4.19 -10.87
C ILE A 35 -12.86 -4.40 -11.55
N GLU A 36 -12.34 -3.41 -12.26
CA GLU A 36 -11.01 -3.49 -12.87
C GLU A 36 -9.91 -3.66 -11.85
N ALA A 37 -9.96 -2.94 -10.72
CA ALA A 37 -8.99 -3.12 -9.64
C ALA A 37 -9.06 -4.54 -9.06
N ALA A 38 -10.27 -5.03 -8.75
CA ALA A 38 -10.46 -6.37 -8.22
C ALA A 38 -10.05 -7.49 -9.20
N ALA A 39 -10.24 -7.27 -10.51
CA ALA A 39 -9.83 -8.22 -11.54
C ALA A 39 -8.32 -8.19 -11.83
N ARG A 40 -7.65 -7.06 -11.55
CA ARG A 40 -6.21 -6.87 -11.78
C ARG A 40 -5.37 -7.13 -10.54
N GLU A 41 -5.94 -7.07 -9.35
CA GLU A 41 -5.25 -7.50 -8.13
C GLU A 41 -4.82 -8.96 -8.34
N PRO A 42 -3.51 -9.24 -8.49
CA PRO A 42 -3.06 -10.62 -8.41
C PRO A 42 -3.52 -11.15 -7.06
N GLU A 43 -3.95 -12.42 -6.98
CA GLU A 43 -4.23 -13.07 -5.70
C GLU A 43 -3.18 -12.60 -4.70
N PRO A 44 -3.59 -12.09 -3.51
CA PRO A 44 -2.65 -11.51 -2.58
C PRO A 44 -1.56 -12.55 -2.38
N VAL A 45 -0.38 -12.26 -2.93
CA VAL A 45 0.71 -13.21 -2.90
C VAL A 45 1.04 -13.30 -1.43
N ARG A 46 0.58 -14.38 -0.79
CA ARG A 46 0.89 -14.69 0.60
C ARG A 46 2.35 -15.10 0.61
N LEU A 47 3.21 -14.11 0.46
CA LEU A 47 4.64 -14.29 0.62
C LEU A 47 4.88 -14.35 2.11
N ASP A 48 5.41 -15.48 2.57
CA ASP A 48 5.97 -15.53 3.92
C ASP A 48 7.08 -14.47 3.98
N ALA A 49 7.10 -13.67 5.05
CA ALA A 49 8.10 -12.63 5.25
C ALA A 49 9.52 -13.22 5.16
N ARG A 50 9.72 -14.49 5.55
CA ARG A 50 11.00 -15.19 5.40
C ARG A 50 11.35 -15.49 3.95
N GLU A 51 10.38 -15.86 3.12
CA GLU A 51 10.60 -16.09 1.69
C GLU A 51 10.93 -14.79 0.94
N VAL A 52 10.27 -13.68 1.30
CA VAL A 52 10.61 -12.35 0.77
C VAL A 52 12.05 -12.02 1.13
N LEU A 53 12.43 -12.19 2.40
CA LEU A 53 13.78 -11.91 2.89
C LEU A 53 14.83 -12.79 2.19
N ALA A 54 14.55 -14.07 1.97
CA ALA A 54 15.43 -14.97 1.21
C ALA A 54 15.61 -14.50 -0.24
N ARG A 55 14.51 -14.13 -0.93
CA ARG A 55 14.55 -13.63 -2.31
C ARG A 55 15.32 -12.31 -2.44
N VAL A 56 15.14 -11.40 -1.49
CA VAL A 56 15.85 -10.12 -1.41
C VAL A 56 17.35 -10.36 -1.20
N ARG A 57 17.74 -11.28 -0.31
CA ARG A 57 19.13 -11.64 -0.07
C ARG A 57 19.81 -12.26 -1.29
N ILE A 58 19.14 -13.18 -1.99
CA ILE A 58 19.66 -13.81 -3.21
C ILE A 58 19.89 -12.78 -4.32
N ARG A 59 19.05 -11.75 -4.41
CA ARG A 59 19.18 -10.66 -5.38
C ARG A 59 20.33 -9.69 -5.07
N GLY A 60 21.07 -9.91 -3.99
CA GLY A 60 22.27 -9.12 -3.68
C GLY A 60 21.98 -7.69 -3.23
N THR A 61 20.73 -7.35 -2.88
CA THR A 61 20.44 -6.16 -2.09
C THR A 61 20.86 -6.44 -0.65
N ALA A 62 22.17 -6.56 -0.45
CA ALA A 62 22.74 -6.41 0.86
C ALA A 62 22.42 -4.99 1.28
N GLY A 63 21.48 -4.82 2.21
CA GLY A 63 21.42 -3.61 3.00
C GLY A 63 22.79 -3.50 3.65
N ASN A 64 23.67 -2.72 3.04
CA ASN A 64 24.92 -2.31 3.62
C ASN A 64 24.54 -1.68 4.97
N ASP A 65 24.99 -2.30 6.05
CA ASP A 65 24.81 -1.81 7.44
C ASP A 65 25.39 -0.41 7.64
N GLU A 66 26.02 0.16 6.61
CA GLU A 66 26.31 1.57 6.41
C GLU A 66 25.13 2.49 6.79
N SER A 67 23.90 2.17 6.37
CA SER A 67 22.73 2.97 6.78
C SER A 67 22.52 2.93 8.30
N GLY A 68 22.71 1.76 8.91
CA GLY A 68 22.63 1.60 10.37
C GLY A 68 23.77 2.33 11.09
N ALA A 69 24.99 2.29 10.54
CA ALA A 69 26.14 2.98 11.08
C ALA A 69 25.96 4.51 11.05
N ILE A 70 25.41 5.05 9.96
CA ILE A 70 25.10 6.49 9.83
C ILE A 70 24.06 6.92 10.88
N VAL A 71 23.00 6.14 11.07
CA VAL A 71 21.95 6.46 12.07
C VAL A 71 22.50 6.38 13.50
N ARG A 72 23.32 5.36 13.80
CA ARG A 72 23.99 5.22 15.11
C ARG A 72 24.94 6.41 15.37
N ALA A 73 25.79 6.75 14.39
CA ALA A 73 26.72 7.87 14.50
C ALA A 73 26.00 9.22 14.70
N ALA A 74 24.90 9.47 13.96
CA ALA A 74 24.10 10.67 14.12
C ALA A 74 23.44 10.75 15.50
N ARG A 75 22.91 9.64 16.01
CA ARG A 75 22.31 9.55 17.34
C ARG A 75 23.34 9.80 18.45
N ASP A 76 24.50 9.17 18.36
CA ASP A 76 25.55 9.24 19.38
C ASP A 76 26.24 10.62 19.37
N GLY A 77 26.43 11.21 18.18
CA GLY A 77 26.91 12.60 18.03
C GLY A 77 25.96 13.63 18.64
N GLN A 78 24.64 13.45 18.47
CA GLN A 78 23.64 14.33 19.11
C GLN A 78 23.59 14.20 20.64
N MET A 79 23.92 13.03 21.20
CA MET A 79 24.00 12.86 22.66
C MET A 79 25.20 13.60 23.27
N HIS A 80 26.28 13.78 22.52
CA HIS A 80 27.49 14.44 23.01
C HIS A 80 27.35 15.97 23.06
N ASP A 81 26.67 16.58 22.08
CA ASP A 81 26.46 18.03 22.00
C ASP A 81 25.52 18.57 23.10
N ARG A 82 24.58 17.73 23.58
CA ARG A 82 23.66 18.08 24.67
C ARG A 82 24.29 18.10 26.07
N ARG A 83 25.50 17.55 26.26
CA ARG A 83 26.19 17.52 27.57
C ARG A 83 27.21 18.66 27.75
N ARG A 84 27.42 19.50 26.74
CA ARG A 84 28.35 20.65 26.77
C ARG A 84 27.66 22.02 26.79
N ARG A 85 26.35 22.06 27.09
CA ARG A 85 25.58 23.29 27.30
C ARG A 85 25.10 23.36 28.74
#